data_AF-A0A6L8ET93-F1
#
_entry.id   AF-A0A6L8ET93-F1
#
_cell.length_a   1.000
_cell.length_b   1.000
_cell.length_c   1.000
_cell.angle_alpha   90.00
_cell.angle_beta   90.00
_cell.angle_gamma   90.00
#
_symmetry.space_group_name_H-M   'P 1'
#
loop_
_entity.id
_entity.type
_entity.pdbx_description
1 polymer ?
#
loop_
_entity_poly.entity_id
_entity_poly.type
_entity_poly.pdbx_seq_one_letter_code
_entity_poly.pdbx_strand_id
1 'polypeptide(L)'
;AIADYNGPAFTAQVPVSGGHESIAAATNAPLTEVTLDRGIITLTLNGRNYVRSSSDIERAVTIVGIDGVTVYDVDRISSTEITVELAFNGDFDTDATLTFTIDPNAIADYNGPAFTAQVPVSGGQESVTASTKSPLTEATLDESVVTLTLTGRKYARSTFDIRDAVTVSGIDGVTIPWHEPDKKSDTEITVELEFDGNINADSTLTFTVGAGAIANYNGPALTAQITVTANRENALLANFPNPFNPETWIPYHLAKPTEVTITIYAVDGQVVRTLVLGHQPAGTYQTHSRAAYWDGRNELGEPVASGVYFYTLSTESTRDSVTADDFTATRKMLIQK
;
A
#
# COMPACT_ATOMS: atom_id res chain seq x y z
N ALA A 1 -40.28 6.38 59.47
CA ALA A 1 -39.34 5.45 60.14
C ALA A 1 -39.88 4.04 59.95
N ILE A 2 -39.07 3.12 59.43
CA ILE A 2 -39.42 1.70 59.33
C ILE A 2 -39.08 1.08 60.69
N ALA A 3 -40.03 0.42 61.34
CA ALA A 3 -39.77 -0.28 62.60
C ALA A 3 -38.81 -1.46 62.35
N ASP A 4 -37.85 -1.66 63.26
CA ASP A 4 -36.92 -2.81 63.35
C ASP A 4 -35.72 -2.86 62.36
N TYR A 5 -35.29 -1.73 61.78
CA TYR A 5 -34.04 -1.66 61.00
C TYR A 5 -32.90 -0.98 61.76
N ASN A 6 -31.81 -1.72 62.06
CA ASN A 6 -30.58 -1.25 62.73
C ASN A 6 -29.38 -1.11 61.77
N GLY A 7 -29.61 -0.91 60.46
CA GLY A 7 -28.55 -0.62 59.49
C GLY A 7 -28.28 0.88 59.29
N PRO A 8 -27.28 1.26 58.49
CA PRO A 8 -26.97 2.67 58.22
C PRO A 8 -28.17 3.40 57.58
N ALA A 9 -28.28 4.70 57.86
CA ALA A 9 -29.41 5.52 57.42
C ALA A 9 -29.62 5.44 55.90
N PHE A 10 -30.84 5.15 55.45
CA PHE A 10 -31.22 5.28 54.05
C PHE A 10 -31.16 6.77 53.67
N THR A 11 -30.17 7.14 52.88
CA THR A 11 -30.14 8.46 52.25
C THR A 11 -30.97 8.39 50.98
N ALA A 12 -32.25 8.77 51.07
CA ALA A 12 -33.05 9.00 49.88
C ALA A 12 -32.60 10.32 49.26
N GLN A 13 -31.86 10.25 48.14
CA GLN A 13 -31.71 11.40 47.26
C GLN A 13 -33.06 11.61 46.58
N VAL A 14 -33.84 12.57 47.10
CA VAL A 14 -34.99 13.10 46.35
C VAL A 14 -34.40 13.79 45.13
N PRO A 15 -34.75 13.40 43.88
CA PRO A 15 -34.32 14.15 42.73
C PRO A 15 -34.98 15.52 42.84
N VAL A 16 -34.17 16.55 43.12
CA VAL A 16 -34.63 17.93 42.95
C VAL A 16 -34.79 18.05 41.44
N SER A 17 -36.03 18.16 40.95
CA SER A 17 -36.33 18.47 39.56
C SER A 17 -35.93 19.91 39.27
N GLY A 18 -34.64 20.19 39.25
CA GLY A 18 -34.09 21.35 38.54
C GLY A 18 -34.12 20.99 37.07
N GLY A 19 -34.82 21.78 36.25
CA GLY A 19 -34.64 21.69 34.80
C GLY A 19 -33.17 21.94 34.52
N HIS A 20 -32.42 20.87 34.23
CA HIS A 20 -30.98 20.97 34.02
C HIS A 20 -30.74 21.78 32.75
N GLU A 21 -30.24 22.99 32.93
CA GLU A 21 -29.69 23.79 31.84
C GLU A 21 -28.71 22.92 31.08
N SER A 22 -28.97 22.74 29.80
CA SER A 22 -28.21 21.82 28.96
C SER A 22 -28.24 22.30 27.52
N ILE A 23 -27.31 21.77 26.73
CA ILE A 23 -27.28 21.96 25.30
C ILE A 23 -27.44 20.60 24.62
N ALA A 24 -28.24 20.56 23.57
CA ALA A 24 -28.37 19.40 22.71
C ALA A 24 -27.84 19.75 21.32
N ALA A 25 -27.13 18.80 20.69
CA ALA A 25 -26.75 18.88 19.29
C ALA A 25 -27.59 17.88 18.49
N ALA A 26 -28.11 18.33 17.35
CA ALA A 26 -28.87 17.50 16.43
C ALA A 26 -28.38 17.70 15.00
N THR A 27 -28.41 16.62 14.21
CA THR A 27 -28.09 16.63 12.79
C THR A 27 -29.25 16.07 11.98
N ASN A 28 -29.41 16.52 10.75
CA ASN A 28 -30.47 16.03 9.87
C ASN A 28 -30.20 14.61 9.33
N ALA A 29 -28.93 14.20 9.34
CA ALA A 29 -28.45 12.87 8.99
C ALA A 29 -27.18 12.55 9.81
N PRO A 30 -26.80 11.28 9.96
CA PRO A 30 -25.50 10.92 10.54
C PRO A 30 -24.35 11.62 9.82
N LEU A 31 -23.44 12.22 10.58
CA LEU A 31 -22.22 12.79 10.02
C LEU A 31 -21.24 11.66 9.74
N THR A 32 -20.71 11.66 8.53
CA THR A 32 -19.60 10.81 8.10
C THR A 32 -18.50 11.70 7.54
N GLU A 33 -17.30 11.18 7.37
CA GLU A 33 -16.20 11.89 6.71
C GLU A 33 -16.62 12.55 5.38
N VAL A 34 -17.47 11.87 4.59
CA VAL A 34 -17.96 12.34 3.29
C VAL A 34 -19.05 13.42 3.39
N THR A 35 -19.80 13.46 4.50
CA THR A 35 -20.89 14.44 4.70
C THR A 35 -20.52 15.59 5.64
N LEU A 36 -19.27 15.60 6.12
CA LEU A 36 -18.83 16.52 7.14
C LEU A 36 -18.63 17.94 6.61
N ASP A 37 -18.04 18.08 5.42
CA ASP A 37 -17.94 19.38 4.76
C ASP A 37 -19.34 19.89 4.42
N ARG A 38 -19.65 21.13 4.83
CA ARG A 38 -20.99 21.74 4.72
C ARG A 38 -22.08 21.02 5.54
N GLY A 39 -21.68 20.15 6.46
CA GLY A 39 -22.59 19.54 7.43
C GLY A 39 -23.20 20.61 8.36
N ILE A 40 -24.49 20.51 8.64
CA ILE A 40 -25.22 21.45 9.50
C ILE A 40 -25.61 20.78 10.81
N ILE A 41 -25.27 21.41 11.93
CA ILE A 41 -25.60 20.98 13.28
C ILE A 41 -26.49 22.03 13.93
N THR A 42 -27.64 21.61 14.45
CA THR A 42 -28.49 22.47 15.27
C THR A 42 -28.11 22.33 16.73
N LEU A 43 -27.78 23.44 17.39
CA LEU A 43 -27.46 23.49 18.82
C LEU A 43 -28.61 24.17 19.58
N THR A 44 -29.31 23.40 20.41
CA THR A 44 -30.49 23.83 21.16
C THR A 44 -30.18 23.97 22.65
N LEU A 45 -30.37 25.16 23.21
CA LEU A 45 -30.30 25.42 24.65
C LEU A 45 -31.62 25.07 25.33
N ASN A 46 -31.56 24.24 26.37
CA ASN A 46 -32.70 23.94 27.23
C ASN A 46 -32.64 24.80 28.49
N GLY A 47 -33.68 25.61 28.72
CA GLY A 47 -33.78 26.47 29.90
C GLY A 47 -33.01 27.80 29.83
N ARG A 48 -32.38 28.11 28.68
CA ARG A 48 -31.61 29.34 28.44
C ARG A 48 -31.87 29.87 27.03
N ASN A 49 -31.51 31.13 26.78
CA ASN A 49 -31.58 31.76 25.47
C ASN A 49 -30.19 32.23 25.02
N TYR A 50 -29.92 32.16 23.72
CA TYR A 50 -28.79 32.84 23.10
C TYR A 50 -28.99 34.36 23.13
N VAL A 51 -27.89 35.09 23.15
CA VAL A 51 -27.89 36.55 22.93
C VAL A 51 -28.49 36.89 21.55
N ARG A 52 -28.85 38.16 21.34
CA ARG A 52 -29.43 38.61 20.06
C ARG A 52 -28.39 38.90 18.98
N SER A 53 -27.14 39.08 19.38
CA SER A 53 -26.03 39.46 18.49
C SER A 53 -25.47 38.24 17.80
N SER A 54 -25.68 38.12 16.48
CA SER A 54 -25.13 37.01 15.69
C SER A 54 -23.60 36.96 15.76
N SER A 55 -22.94 38.12 15.70
CA SER A 55 -21.48 38.20 15.77
C SER A 55 -20.91 37.72 17.10
N ASP A 56 -21.64 37.91 18.21
CA ASP A 56 -21.19 37.42 19.52
C ASP A 56 -21.33 35.90 19.61
N ILE A 57 -22.39 35.34 19.01
CA ILE A 57 -22.60 33.89 18.91
C ILE A 57 -21.53 33.25 18.03
N GLU A 58 -21.30 33.78 16.82
CA GLU A 58 -20.29 33.26 15.88
C GLU A 58 -18.90 33.14 16.53
N ARG A 59 -18.51 34.14 17.33
CA ARG A 59 -17.20 34.17 18.01
C ARG A 59 -17.12 33.28 19.25
N ALA A 60 -18.26 32.81 19.75
CA ALA A 60 -18.38 32.04 20.99
C ALA A 60 -18.45 30.52 20.77
N VAL A 61 -18.75 30.09 19.54
CA VAL A 61 -18.81 28.67 19.19
C VAL A 61 -17.43 28.19 18.77
N THR A 62 -16.94 27.16 19.46
CA THR A 62 -15.69 26.47 19.10
C THR A 62 -15.95 24.97 18.92
N ILE A 63 -15.13 24.33 18.10
CA ILE A 63 -15.24 22.90 17.78
C ILE A 63 -13.87 22.24 17.85
N VAL A 64 -13.82 21.04 18.43
CA VAL A 64 -12.62 20.20 18.53
C VAL A 64 -12.99 18.73 18.35
N GLY A 65 -11.99 17.88 18.07
CA GLY A 65 -12.13 16.42 18.08
C GLY A 65 -11.77 15.72 16.77
N ILE A 66 -11.79 16.44 15.65
CA ILE A 66 -11.34 15.97 14.34
C ILE A 66 -10.47 17.06 13.71
N ASP A 67 -9.25 16.70 13.32
CA ASP A 67 -8.33 17.63 12.67
C ASP A 67 -8.87 18.08 11.31
N GLY A 68 -8.75 19.36 11.00
CA GLY A 68 -9.26 19.94 9.75
C GLY A 68 -10.75 20.30 9.76
N VAL A 69 -11.48 20.04 10.85
CA VAL A 69 -12.86 20.53 11.02
C VAL A 69 -12.85 21.93 11.63
N THR A 70 -13.57 22.85 11.00
CA THR A 70 -13.74 24.23 11.46
C THR A 70 -15.20 24.66 11.37
N VAL A 71 -15.55 25.73 12.09
CA VAL A 71 -16.84 26.40 11.94
C VAL A 71 -16.78 27.27 10.68
N TYR A 72 -17.64 26.99 9.71
CA TYR A 72 -17.78 27.79 8.49
C TYR A 72 -18.70 28.99 8.72
N ASP A 73 -19.87 28.75 9.31
CA ASP A 73 -20.88 29.77 9.58
C ASP A 73 -21.73 29.40 10.81
N VAL A 74 -22.31 30.41 11.46
CA VAL A 74 -23.24 30.23 12.58
C VAL A 74 -24.44 31.14 12.43
N ASP A 75 -25.61 30.52 12.30
CA ASP A 75 -26.88 31.22 12.09
C ASP A 75 -27.79 31.07 13.29
N ARG A 76 -28.37 32.17 13.76
CA ARG A 76 -29.34 32.15 14.86
C ARG A 76 -30.76 31.95 14.33
N ILE A 77 -31.34 30.80 14.65
CA ILE A 77 -32.68 30.41 14.17
C ILE A 77 -33.77 30.91 15.12
N SER A 78 -33.57 30.81 16.43
CA SER A 78 -34.54 31.23 17.44
C SER A 78 -33.86 31.77 18.69
N SER A 79 -34.61 32.01 19.77
CA SER A 79 -33.98 32.37 21.05
C SER A 79 -33.22 31.22 21.69
N THR A 80 -33.55 29.98 21.34
CA THR A 80 -32.97 28.77 21.95
C THR A 80 -32.16 27.94 20.95
N GLU A 81 -32.11 28.30 19.66
CA GLU A 81 -31.51 27.48 18.61
C GLU A 81 -30.61 28.30 17.69
N ILE A 82 -29.45 27.72 17.39
CA ILE A 82 -28.52 28.15 16.36
C ILE A 82 -28.21 26.96 15.44
N THR A 83 -27.83 27.23 14.20
CA THR A 83 -27.23 26.26 13.29
C THR A 83 -25.76 26.58 13.11
N VAL A 84 -24.93 25.56 13.12
CA VAL A 84 -23.49 25.64 12.86
C VAL A 84 -23.22 24.87 11.58
N GLU A 85 -22.76 25.57 10.54
CA GLU A 85 -22.26 24.97 9.31
C GLU A 85 -20.77 24.67 9.47
N LEU A 86 -20.35 23.45 9.12
CA LEU A 86 -18.95 23.04 9.20
C LEU A 86 -18.23 23.24 7.87
N ALA A 87 -16.92 23.48 7.95
CA ALA A 87 -15.99 23.26 6.85
C ALA A 87 -15.02 22.14 7.23
N PHE A 88 -14.79 21.23 6.29
CA PHE A 88 -13.87 20.12 6.47
C PHE A 88 -13.07 19.88 5.19
N ASN A 89 -11.74 19.83 5.33
CA ASN A 89 -10.82 19.60 4.23
C ASN A 89 -9.73 18.57 4.59
N GLY A 90 -10.04 17.64 5.50
CA GLY A 90 -9.16 16.57 5.94
C GLY A 90 -9.60 15.19 5.47
N ASP A 91 -9.01 14.17 6.09
CA ASP A 91 -9.33 12.74 5.97
C ASP A 91 -9.22 12.13 7.38
N PHE A 92 -10.13 11.22 7.76
CA PHE A 92 -10.02 10.48 9.02
C PHE A 92 -10.61 9.08 8.92
N ASP A 93 -9.79 8.09 9.28
CA ASP A 93 -10.07 6.66 9.03
C ASP A 93 -10.85 5.95 10.16
N THR A 94 -11.18 6.68 11.24
CA THR A 94 -11.78 6.08 12.45
C THR A 94 -12.88 6.96 13.01
N ASP A 95 -13.95 6.34 13.50
CA ASP A 95 -15.02 7.02 14.21
C ASP A 95 -14.47 7.97 15.27
N ALA A 96 -14.97 9.20 15.23
CA ALA A 96 -14.54 10.29 16.09
C ALA A 96 -15.74 11.02 16.68
N THR A 97 -15.49 11.99 17.56
CA THR A 97 -16.55 12.78 18.18
C THR A 97 -16.18 14.24 18.14
N LEU A 98 -17.03 15.04 17.50
CA LEU A 98 -16.94 16.49 17.56
C LEU A 98 -17.49 16.97 18.89
N THR A 99 -16.75 17.83 19.56
CA THR A 99 -17.18 18.51 20.78
C THR A 99 -17.34 20.00 20.48
N PHE A 100 -18.58 20.46 20.50
CA PHE A 100 -18.95 21.86 20.39
C PHE A 100 -18.87 22.48 21.78
N THR A 101 -18.23 23.65 21.90
CA THR A 101 -18.22 24.44 23.13
C THR A 101 -18.79 25.82 22.84
N ILE A 102 -19.79 26.23 23.62
CA ILE A 102 -20.40 27.55 23.56
C ILE A 102 -19.93 28.35 24.77
N ASP A 103 -19.19 29.42 24.50
CA ASP A 103 -18.75 30.35 25.54
C ASP A 103 -19.96 31.01 26.24
N PRO A 104 -19.92 31.18 27.58
CA PRO A 104 -20.97 31.83 28.35
C PRO A 104 -21.42 33.20 27.81
N ASN A 105 -20.53 33.94 27.13
CA ASN A 105 -20.83 35.25 26.56
C ASN A 105 -21.93 35.23 25.46
N ALA A 106 -22.18 34.08 24.84
CA ALA A 106 -23.24 33.90 23.86
C ALA A 106 -24.60 33.59 24.48
N ILE A 107 -24.68 33.50 25.82
CA ILE A 107 -25.88 33.10 26.55
C ILE A 107 -26.41 34.28 27.35
N ALA A 108 -27.67 34.63 27.11
CA ALA A 108 -28.29 35.79 27.74
C ALA A 108 -28.40 35.60 29.25
N ASP A 109 -28.00 36.63 30.00
CA ASP A 109 -28.07 36.69 31.47
C ASP A 109 -27.39 35.50 32.17
N TYR A 110 -26.28 35.01 31.60
CA TYR A 110 -25.55 33.84 32.08
C TYR A 110 -24.08 34.16 32.41
N ASN A 111 -23.60 33.63 33.54
CA ASN A 111 -22.23 33.80 34.03
C ASN A 111 -21.60 32.48 34.52
N GLY A 112 -22.19 31.35 34.14
CA GLY A 112 -21.71 30.02 34.52
C GLY A 112 -20.65 29.48 33.55
N PRO A 113 -20.33 28.17 33.62
CA PRO A 113 -19.37 27.53 32.71
C PRO A 113 -19.89 27.43 31.27
N ALA A 114 -18.97 27.21 30.33
CA ALA A 114 -19.33 26.95 28.93
C ALA A 114 -20.22 25.69 28.80
N PHE A 115 -21.10 25.69 27.81
CA PHE A 115 -21.91 24.53 27.46
C PHE A 115 -21.20 23.70 26.41
N THR A 116 -21.26 22.37 26.55
CA THR A 116 -20.65 21.45 25.60
C THR A 116 -21.66 20.46 25.03
N ALA A 117 -21.65 20.26 23.72
CA ALA A 117 -22.43 19.23 23.04
C ALA A 117 -21.51 18.33 22.21
N GLN A 118 -21.85 17.05 22.12
CA GLN A 118 -21.05 16.08 21.37
C GLN A 118 -21.85 15.49 20.21
N VAL A 119 -21.20 15.33 19.06
CA VAL A 119 -21.78 14.70 17.88
C VAL A 119 -20.81 13.62 17.39
N PRO A 120 -21.21 12.34 17.35
CA PRO A 120 -20.40 11.30 16.77
C PRO A 120 -20.32 11.48 15.25
N VAL A 121 -19.15 11.18 14.69
CA VAL A 121 -18.90 11.22 13.25
C VAL A 121 -18.23 9.91 12.85
N SER A 122 -18.79 9.22 11.86
CA SER A 122 -18.19 7.98 11.36
C SER A 122 -17.08 8.24 10.36
N GLY A 123 -15.94 7.57 10.53
CA GLY A 123 -14.81 7.64 9.58
C GLY A 123 -15.08 6.86 8.30
N GLY A 124 -14.51 7.30 7.18
CA GLY A 124 -14.28 6.43 6.03
C GLY A 124 -13.21 5.38 6.39
N GLN A 125 -13.19 4.23 5.75
CA GLN A 125 -11.99 3.39 5.80
C GLN A 125 -11.48 3.21 4.38
N GLU A 126 -10.34 3.83 4.14
CA GLU A 126 -9.66 3.86 2.87
C GLU A 126 -8.58 2.79 2.87
N SER A 127 -8.63 1.92 1.87
CA SER A 127 -7.56 0.95 1.70
C SER A 127 -7.31 0.67 0.23
N VAL A 128 -6.09 0.24 -0.04
CA VAL A 128 -5.71 -0.36 -1.30
C VAL A 128 -5.33 -1.81 -1.03
N THR A 129 -5.76 -2.70 -1.90
CA THR A 129 -5.28 -4.08 -1.93
C THR A 129 -4.50 -4.30 -3.22
N ALA A 130 -3.49 -5.17 -3.16
CA ALA A 130 -2.71 -5.57 -4.32
C ALA A 130 -2.91 -7.07 -4.54
N SER A 131 -3.14 -7.46 -5.80
CA SER A 131 -3.35 -8.86 -6.15
C SER A 131 -2.73 -9.19 -7.51
N THR A 132 -2.42 -10.46 -7.70
CA THR A 132 -1.89 -11.01 -8.95
C THR A 132 -2.67 -12.26 -9.33
N LYS A 133 -2.64 -12.62 -10.61
CA LYS A 133 -3.29 -13.85 -11.11
C LYS A 133 -2.64 -15.12 -10.58
N SER A 134 -1.37 -15.05 -10.18
CA SER A 134 -0.59 -16.15 -9.63
C SER A 134 0.44 -15.61 -8.64
N PRO A 135 0.86 -16.39 -7.63
CA PRO A 135 1.87 -15.96 -6.67
C PRO A 135 3.14 -15.46 -7.37
N LEU A 136 3.67 -14.33 -6.92
CA LEU A 136 4.93 -13.81 -7.46
C LEU A 136 6.10 -14.60 -6.92
N THR A 137 6.97 -15.00 -7.83
CA THR A 137 8.27 -15.58 -7.55
C THR A 137 9.31 -14.74 -8.27
N GLU A 138 10.57 -14.84 -7.86
CA GLU A 138 11.67 -14.20 -8.58
C GLU A 138 11.67 -14.53 -10.09
N ALA A 139 11.31 -15.76 -10.45
CA ALA A 139 11.28 -16.21 -11.84
C ALA A 139 10.09 -15.67 -12.65
N THR A 140 9.06 -15.14 -11.99
CA THR A 140 7.82 -14.66 -12.61
C THR A 140 7.55 -13.19 -12.30
N LEU A 141 8.53 -12.47 -11.73
CA LEU A 141 8.33 -11.11 -11.26
C LEU A 141 8.40 -10.09 -12.40
N ASP A 142 9.35 -10.30 -13.31
CA ASP A 142 9.51 -9.50 -14.52
C ASP A 142 8.28 -9.67 -15.44
N GLU A 143 7.82 -8.57 -16.03
CA GLU A 143 6.59 -8.45 -16.84
C GLU A 143 5.30 -8.87 -16.10
N SER A 144 5.34 -8.98 -14.77
CA SER A 144 4.18 -9.38 -14.00
C SER A 144 3.19 -8.23 -13.81
N VAL A 145 1.90 -8.54 -13.95
CA VAL A 145 0.83 -7.55 -13.80
C VAL A 145 0.20 -7.66 -12.41
N VAL A 146 0.23 -6.54 -11.69
CA VAL A 146 -0.38 -6.38 -10.37
C VAL A 146 -1.63 -5.52 -10.50
N THR A 147 -2.74 -5.99 -9.95
CA THR A 147 -4.00 -5.24 -9.82
C THR A 147 -4.05 -4.55 -8.47
N LEU A 148 -4.22 -3.22 -8.48
CA LEU A 148 -4.42 -2.40 -7.28
C LEU A 148 -5.87 -1.94 -7.18
N THR A 149 -6.57 -2.37 -6.13
CA THR A 149 -8.01 -2.11 -5.93
C THR A 149 -8.24 -1.22 -4.71
N LEU A 150 -8.89 -0.07 -4.91
CA LEU A 150 -9.30 0.84 -3.84
C LEU A 150 -10.64 0.41 -3.23
N THR A 151 -10.72 0.54 -1.91
CA THR A 151 -11.98 0.47 -1.13
C THR A 151 -12.27 1.84 -0.53
N GLY A 152 -13.53 2.26 -0.52
CA GLY A 152 -13.96 3.58 -0.01
C GLY A 152 -13.73 4.75 -0.97
N ARG A 153 -12.81 4.63 -1.94
CA ARG A 153 -12.43 5.71 -2.88
C ARG A 153 -12.40 5.26 -4.33
N LYS A 154 -12.18 6.24 -5.21
CA LYS A 154 -11.98 6.06 -6.65
C LYS A 154 -10.63 6.61 -7.06
N TYR A 155 -10.00 6.00 -8.05
CA TYR A 155 -8.82 6.56 -8.70
C TYR A 155 -9.16 7.86 -9.45
N ALA A 156 -8.20 8.76 -9.51
CA ALA A 156 -8.24 10.00 -10.26
C ALA A 156 -8.66 9.74 -11.73
N ARG A 157 -9.25 10.76 -12.38
CA ARG A 157 -9.63 10.64 -13.80
C ARG A 157 -8.42 10.68 -14.72
N SER A 158 -7.40 11.44 -14.36
CA SER A 158 -6.15 11.59 -15.10
C SER A 158 -5.25 10.40 -14.83
N THR A 159 -4.88 9.68 -15.89
CA THR A 159 -3.87 8.60 -15.79
C THR A 159 -2.47 9.14 -15.49
N PHE A 160 -2.20 10.41 -15.80
CA PHE A 160 -0.95 11.08 -15.40
C PHE A 160 -0.86 11.24 -13.88
N ASP A 161 -1.96 11.66 -13.24
CA ASP A 161 -2.00 11.86 -11.79
C ASP A 161 -1.85 10.52 -11.06
N ILE A 162 -2.47 9.46 -11.59
CA ILE A 162 -2.28 8.09 -11.10
C ILE A 162 -0.82 7.68 -11.23
N ARG A 163 -0.23 7.81 -12.42
CA ARG A 163 1.15 7.42 -12.69
C ARG A 163 2.14 8.12 -11.77
N ASP A 164 2.02 9.43 -11.63
CA ASP A 164 2.99 10.24 -10.88
C ASP A 164 2.91 9.99 -9.36
N ALA A 165 1.82 9.36 -8.89
CA ALA A 165 1.58 9.09 -7.48
C ALA A 165 1.54 7.58 -7.11
N VAL A 166 1.68 6.66 -8.07
CA VAL A 166 1.77 5.21 -7.79
C VAL A 166 3.22 4.76 -7.90
N THR A 167 3.75 4.20 -6.81
CA THR A 167 5.14 3.72 -6.75
C THR A 167 5.22 2.31 -6.18
N VAL A 168 6.32 1.62 -6.45
CA VAL A 168 6.66 0.31 -5.88
C VAL A 168 8.01 0.39 -5.16
N SER A 169 8.15 -0.34 -4.07
CA SER A 169 9.39 -0.43 -3.28
C SER A 169 9.50 -1.77 -2.55
N GLY A 170 10.64 -2.01 -1.88
CA GLY A 170 10.85 -3.17 -1.01
C GLY A 170 11.73 -4.27 -1.62
N ILE A 171 11.91 -4.28 -2.94
CA ILE A 171 12.85 -5.16 -3.64
C ILE A 171 13.66 -4.33 -4.63
N ASP A 172 14.99 -4.39 -4.52
CA ASP A 172 15.90 -3.68 -5.40
C ASP A 172 15.80 -4.22 -6.84
N GLY A 173 15.80 -3.31 -7.82
CA GLY A 173 15.66 -3.65 -9.24
C GLY A 173 14.22 -3.84 -9.72
N VAL A 174 13.22 -3.72 -8.84
CA VAL A 174 11.80 -3.70 -9.24
C VAL A 174 11.35 -2.28 -9.53
N THR A 175 10.79 -2.05 -10.71
CA THR A 175 10.26 -0.75 -11.14
C THR A 175 8.88 -0.88 -11.77
N ILE A 176 8.10 0.20 -11.74
CA ILE A 176 6.92 0.38 -12.59
C ILE A 176 7.34 1.31 -13.74
N PRO A 177 7.38 0.84 -14.99
CA PRO A 177 7.73 1.66 -16.13
C PRO A 177 6.78 2.84 -16.34
N TRP A 178 7.30 3.91 -16.95
CA TRP A 178 6.66 5.23 -16.99
C TRP A 178 5.34 5.32 -17.80
N HIS A 179 4.88 4.23 -18.40
CA HIS A 179 3.69 4.22 -19.27
C HIS A 179 2.61 3.21 -18.84
N GLU A 180 2.73 2.63 -17.65
CA GLU A 180 2.11 1.32 -17.36
C GLU A 180 0.98 1.24 -16.32
N PRO A 181 0.51 2.30 -15.65
CA PRO A 181 -0.76 2.21 -14.95
C PRO A 181 -1.93 2.22 -15.96
N ASP A 182 -2.57 1.08 -16.15
CA ASP A 182 -3.79 0.97 -16.95
C ASP A 182 -5.03 0.99 -16.04
N LYS A 183 -5.91 1.97 -16.27
CA LYS A 183 -7.13 2.14 -15.47
C LYS A 183 -8.23 1.21 -15.98
N LYS A 184 -8.56 0.19 -15.19
CA LYS A 184 -9.59 -0.81 -15.52
C LYS A 184 -10.99 -0.36 -15.12
N SER A 185 -11.11 0.34 -13.99
CA SER A 185 -12.39 0.88 -13.51
C SER A 185 -12.18 2.11 -12.62
N ASP A 186 -13.26 2.63 -12.03
CA ASP A 186 -13.17 3.70 -11.04
C ASP A 186 -12.36 3.30 -9.81
N THR A 187 -12.28 2.01 -9.47
CA THR A 187 -11.65 1.51 -8.24
C THR A 187 -10.48 0.56 -8.51
N GLU A 188 -10.12 0.34 -9.78
CA GLU A 188 -9.11 -0.64 -10.15
C GLU A 188 -8.16 -0.10 -11.22
N ILE A 189 -6.86 -0.24 -10.97
CA ILE A 189 -5.80 -0.09 -11.96
C ILE A 189 -4.95 -1.37 -12.00
N THR A 190 -4.25 -1.56 -13.11
CA THR A 190 -3.17 -2.54 -13.19
C THR A 190 -1.86 -1.84 -13.46
N VAL A 191 -0.78 -2.32 -12.85
CA VAL A 191 0.60 -1.93 -13.14
C VAL A 191 1.38 -3.16 -13.57
N GLU A 192 2.20 -3.02 -14.60
CA GLU A 192 3.18 -4.02 -14.99
C GLU A 192 4.51 -3.70 -14.30
N LEU A 193 5.25 -4.76 -13.94
CA LEU A 193 6.51 -4.66 -13.22
C LEU A 193 7.65 -5.02 -14.17
N GLU A 194 8.72 -4.23 -14.10
CA GLU A 194 10.03 -4.64 -14.61
C GLU A 194 10.89 -5.08 -13.44
N PHE A 195 11.66 -6.15 -13.63
CA PHE A 195 12.60 -6.65 -12.65
C PHE A 195 13.92 -7.08 -13.27
N ASP A 196 14.95 -6.27 -13.02
CA ASP A 196 16.34 -6.61 -13.36
C ASP A 196 17.18 -6.69 -12.08
N GLY A 197 16.93 -7.74 -11.27
CA GLY A 197 17.59 -7.89 -9.97
C GLY A 197 17.62 -9.32 -9.44
N ASN A 198 18.07 -9.49 -8.21
CA ASN A 198 18.11 -10.79 -7.56
C ASN A 198 17.25 -10.78 -6.30
N ILE A 199 16.67 -11.93 -5.96
CA ILE A 199 15.96 -12.10 -4.69
C ILE A 199 16.59 -13.28 -3.93
N ASN A 200 17.39 -12.97 -2.92
CA ASN A 200 18.09 -13.98 -2.12
C ASN A 200 17.21 -14.64 -1.04
N ALA A 201 16.10 -14.00 -0.67
CA ALA A 201 15.17 -14.49 0.34
C ALA A 201 13.78 -13.91 0.06
N ASP A 202 12.73 -14.61 0.51
CA ASP A 202 11.34 -14.15 0.37
C ASP A 202 11.25 -12.69 0.85
N SER A 203 10.74 -11.85 -0.03
CA SER A 203 10.74 -10.40 0.15
C SER A 203 9.34 -9.86 -0.10
N THR A 204 9.09 -8.61 0.30
CA THR A 204 7.78 -7.99 0.18
C THR A 204 7.87 -6.75 -0.69
N LEU A 205 7.09 -6.72 -1.76
CA LEU A 205 6.80 -5.49 -2.50
C LEU A 205 5.78 -4.67 -1.73
N THR A 206 6.05 -3.38 -1.61
CA THR A 206 5.12 -2.39 -1.10
C THR A 206 4.74 -1.44 -2.22
N PHE A 207 3.47 -1.51 -2.62
CA PHE A 207 2.83 -0.55 -3.51
C PHE A 207 2.35 0.62 -2.69
N THR A 208 2.62 1.83 -3.15
CA THR A 208 2.16 3.07 -2.53
C THR A 208 1.28 3.80 -3.54
N VAL A 209 0.05 4.11 -3.15
CA VAL A 209 -0.90 4.94 -3.89
C VAL A 209 -0.99 6.27 -3.17
N GLY A 210 -0.23 7.25 -3.65
CA GLY A 210 -0.22 8.61 -3.13
C GLY A 210 -1.54 9.34 -3.40
N ALA A 211 -1.79 10.40 -2.64
CA ALA A 211 -3.08 11.09 -2.68
C ALA A 211 -3.45 11.64 -4.07
N GLY A 212 -2.47 12.05 -4.88
CA GLY A 212 -2.69 12.50 -6.25
C GLY A 212 -3.32 11.44 -7.17
N ALA A 213 -3.14 10.15 -6.88
CA ALA A 213 -3.75 9.06 -7.64
C ALA A 213 -5.24 8.85 -7.29
N ILE A 214 -5.75 9.47 -6.22
CA ILE A 214 -7.07 9.20 -5.64
C ILE A 214 -7.96 10.45 -5.81
N ALA A 215 -9.16 10.27 -6.33
CA ALA A 215 -10.06 11.38 -6.62
C ALA A 215 -10.56 12.06 -5.35
N ASN A 216 -10.37 13.38 -5.26
CA ASN A 216 -10.78 14.22 -4.11
C ASN A 216 -10.26 13.69 -2.78
N TYR A 217 -9.01 13.25 -2.76
CA TYR A 217 -8.37 12.69 -1.58
C TYR A 217 -7.16 13.51 -1.18
N ASN A 218 -7.07 13.76 0.11
CA ASN A 218 -6.12 14.66 0.79
C ASN A 218 -5.46 13.96 1.99
N GLY A 219 -5.73 12.68 2.18
CA GLY A 219 -5.16 11.86 3.25
C GLY A 219 -3.77 11.31 2.94
N PRO A 220 -3.26 10.44 3.83
CA PRO A 220 -1.95 9.81 3.66
C PRO A 220 -1.94 8.85 2.47
N ALA A 221 -0.73 8.52 1.97
CA ALA A 221 -0.61 7.52 0.92
C ALA A 221 -1.09 6.14 1.42
N LEU A 222 -1.90 5.46 0.61
CA LEU A 222 -2.37 4.10 0.90
C LEU A 222 -1.32 3.10 0.45
N THR A 223 -1.14 2.01 1.21
CA THR A 223 -0.15 0.97 0.86
C THR A 223 -0.75 -0.41 0.78
N ALA A 224 -0.30 -1.19 -0.20
CA ALA A 224 -0.61 -2.62 -0.31
C ALA A 224 0.69 -3.42 -0.46
N GLN A 225 0.67 -4.66 0.02
CA GLN A 225 1.85 -5.52 0.03
C GLN A 225 1.59 -6.83 -0.71
N ILE A 226 2.60 -7.29 -1.45
CA ILE A 226 2.64 -8.62 -2.07
C ILE A 226 3.97 -9.27 -1.72
N THR A 227 3.92 -10.51 -1.24
CA THR A 227 5.11 -11.34 -1.03
C THR A 227 5.61 -11.88 -2.36
N VAL A 228 6.92 -11.79 -2.58
CA VAL A 228 7.64 -12.42 -3.68
C VAL A 228 8.56 -13.49 -3.11
N THR A 229 8.37 -14.72 -3.57
CA THR A 229 9.17 -15.87 -3.12
C THR A 229 10.50 -15.92 -3.87
N ALA A 230 11.60 -16.05 -3.14
CA ALA A 230 12.93 -16.23 -3.73
C ALA A 230 13.03 -17.58 -4.46
N ASN A 231 13.88 -17.67 -5.48
CA ASN A 231 14.21 -18.97 -6.04
C ASN A 231 15.06 -19.78 -5.05
N ARG A 232 14.70 -21.04 -4.82
CA ARG A 232 15.37 -21.95 -3.87
C ARG A 232 15.99 -23.17 -4.54
N GLU A 233 15.97 -23.23 -5.87
CA GLU A 233 16.48 -24.37 -6.61
C GLU A 233 17.54 -23.95 -7.63
N ASN A 234 18.61 -24.73 -7.69
CA ASN A 234 19.58 -24.64 -8.77
C ASN A 234 19.00 -25.34 -10.01
N ALA A 235 19.06 -24.69 -11.17
CA ALA A 235 18.57 -25.28 -12.41
C ALA A 235 19.40 -24.82 -13.61
N LEU A 236 19.60 -25.72 -14.57
CA LEU A 236 20.07 -25.38 -15.91
C LEU A 236 18.89 -25.46 -16.87
N LEU A 237 18.63 -24.37 -17.59
CA LEU A 237 17.51 -24.23 -18.51
C LEU A 237 17.96 -24.40 -19.97
N ALA A 238 17.00 -24.53 -20.88
CA ALA A 238 17.31 -24.68 -22.29
C ALA A 238 17.91 -23.41 -22.86
N ASN A 239 19.03 -23.54 -23.57
CA ASN A 239 19.61 -22.43 -24.31
C ASN A 239 18.63 -21.91 -25.38
N PHE A 240 18.70 -20.61 -25.65
CA PHE A 240 17.88 -19.95 -26.66
C PHE A 240 18.72 -18.97 -27.48
N PRO A 241 18.51 -18.85 -28.80
CA PRO A 241 17.75 -19.79 -29.61
C PRO A 241 18.37 -21.21 -29.60
N ASN A 242 17.59 -22.23 -29.96
CA ASN A 242 18.07 -23.60 -30.18
C ASN A 242 17.16 -24.29 -31.21
N PRO A 243 17.63 -24.58 -32.44
CA PRO A 243 19.00 -24.39 -32.94
C PRO A 243 19.43 -22.92 -33.00
N PHE A 244 20.74 -22.65 -32.97
CA PHE A 244 21.28 -21.29 -33.04
C PHE A 244 22.35 -21.11 -34.12
N ASN A 245 22.56 -19.85 -34.52
CA ASN A 245 23.55 -19.42 -35.52
C ASN A 245 23.93 -17.94 -35.36
N PRO A 246 25.17 -17.57 -35.00
CA PRO A 246 26.19 -18.38 -34.34
C PRO A 246 26.11 -18.32 -32.80
N GLU A 247 25.22 -17.53 -32.23
CA GLU A 247 25.20 -17.23 -30.80
C GLU A 247 23.95 -17.73 -30.05
N THR A 248 24.11 -18.00 -28.75
CA THR A 248 23.04 -18.46 -27.87
C THR A 248 23.25 -17.99 -26.44
N TRP A 249 22.16 -17.90 -25.70
CA TRP A 249 22.13 -17.64 -24.27
C TRP A 249 21.78 -18.92 -23.53
N ILE A 250 22.46 -19.16 -22.42
CA ILE A 250 22.33 -20.35 -21.58
C ILE A 250 21.75 -19.90 -20.23
N PRO A 251 20.41 -20.02 -20.05
CA PRO A 251 19.76 -19.59 -18.83
C PRO A 251 19.93 -20.59 -17.68
N TYR A 252 19.99 -20.07 -16.46
CA TYR A 252 20.13 -20.89 -15.26
C TYR A 252 19.55 -20.20 -14.02
N HIS A 253 19.39 -20.97 -12.95
CA HIS A 253 18.93 -20.53 -11.63
C HIS A 253 19.96 -20.90 -10.57
N LEU A 254 20.11 -20.04 -9.57
CA LEU A 254 20.93 -20.28 -8.39
C LEU A 254 20.08 -20.11 -7.13
N ALA A 255 20.05 -21.14 -6.28
CA ALA A 255 19.37 -21.08 -4.99
C ALA A 255 20.12 -20.21 -3.97
N LYS A 256 21.44 -20.06 -4.14
CA LYS A 256 22.33 -19.32 -3.23
C LYS A 256 23.49 -18.72 -4.01
N PRO A 257 24.14 -17.67 -3.48
CA PRO A 257 25.36 -17.13 -4.08
C PRO A 257 26.45 -18.21 -4.19
N THR A 258 27.07 -18.37 -5.36
CA THR A 258 28.04 -19.45 -5.63
C THR A 258 28.95 -19.13 -6.82
N GLU A 259 30.08 -19.82 -6.92
CA GLU A 259 30.96 -19.78 -8.09
C GLU A 259 30.34 -20.58 -9.24
N VAL A 260 30.22 -19.97 -10.42
CA VAL A 260 29.54 -20.56 -11.58
C VAL A 260 30.50 -20.76 -12.75
N THR A 261 30.51 -21.99 -13.27
CA THR A 261 31.19 -22.34 -14.52
C THR A 261 30.24 -23.08 -15.44
N ILE A 262 30.25 -22.72 -16.73
CA ILE A 262 29.58 -23.49 -17.78
C ILE A 262 30.62 -24.07 -18.73
N THR A 263 30.67 -25.39 -18.84
CA THR A 263 31.60 -26.08 -19.75
C THR A 263 30.83 -26.63 -20.92
N ILE A 264 31.32 -26.36 -22.13
CA ILE A 264 30.72 -26.77 -23.40
C ILE A 264 31.55 -27.93 -23.96
N TYR A 265 30.87 -28.99 -24.38
CA TYR A 265 31.46 -30.23 -24.88
C TYR A 265 30.94 -30.57 -26.27
N ALA A 266 31.83 -31.15 -27.08
CA ALA A 266 31.46 -31.86 -28.30
C ALA A 266 30.81 -33.23 -27.98
N VAL A 267 30.25 -33.89 -28.99
CA VAL A 267 29.56 -35.20 -28.83
C VAL A 267 30.48 -36.31 -28.32
N ASP A 268 31.78 -36.21 -28.62
CA ASP A 268 32.81 -37.14 -28.14
C ASP A 268 33.30 -36.82 -26.71
N GLY A 269 32.74 -35.80 -26.07
CA GLY A 269 33.09 -35.36 -24.72
C GLY A 269 34.30 -34.43 -24.65
N GLN A 270 34.88 -34.02 -25.78
CA GLN A 270 35.96 -33.02 -25.77
C GLN A 270 35.43 -31.66 -25.32
N VAL A 271 36.17 -30.99 -24.44
CA VAL A 271 35.86 -29.61 -24.04
C VAL A 271 36.10 -28.69 -25.23
N VAL A 272 35.07 -27.94 -25.58
CA VAL A 272 35.08 -26.96 -26.67
C VAL A 272 35.37 -25.56 -26.12
N ARG A 273 34.72 -25.20 -25.01
CA ARG A 273 34.89 -23.91 -24.35
C ARG A 273 34.45 -23.98 -22.89
N THR A 274 35.17 -23.27 -22.03
CA THR A 274 34.75 -23.03 -20.64
C THR A 274 34.38 -21.56 -20.45
N LEU A 275 33.18 -21.31 -19.92
CA LEU A 275 32.68 -19.99 -19.55
C LEU A 275 32.74 -19.86 -18.03
N VAL A 276 33.79 -19.19 -17.53
CA VAL A 276 33.93 -18.90 -16.10
C VAL A 276 33.17 -17.62 -15.80
N LEU A 277 31.99 -17.75 -15.19
CA LEU A 277 31.15 -16.61 -14.83
C LEU A 277 31.53 -16.03 -13.47
N GLY A 278 32.31 -16.79 -12.68
CA GLY A 278 32.77 -16.38 -11.36
C GLY A 278 31.67 -16.46 -10.30
N HIS A 279 31.88 -15.78 -9.18
CA HIS A 279 30.90 -15.69 -8.11
C HIS A 279 29.65 -14.92 -8.56
N GLN A 280 28.52 -15.61 -8.63
CA GLN A 280 27.21 -15.05 -8.97
C GLN A 280 26.32 -15.05 -7.72
N PRO A 281 25.52 -13.99 -7.49
CA PRO A 281 24.57 -13.98 -6.37
C PRO A 281 23.40 -14.94 -6.66
N ALA A 282 22.54 -15.25 -5.68
CA ALA A 282 21.40 -16.13 -5.92
C ALA A 282 20.49 -15.57 -7.03
N GLY A 283 19.64 -16.38 -7.61
CA GLY A 283 18.54 -15.89 -8.40
C GLY A 283 18.44 -16.41 -9.82
N THR A 284 17.70 -15.66 -10.64
CA THR A 284 17.26 -16.11 -11.96
C THR A 284 18.03 -15.39 -13.09
N TYR A 285 18.65 -16.18 -13.98
CA TYR A 285 19.46 -15.68 -15.10
C TYR A 285 18.82 -16.11 -16.44
N GLN A 286 17.61 -15.60 -16.73
CA GLN A 286 16.83 -16.01 -17.91
C GLN A 286 16.84 -15.01 -19.07
N THR A 287 17.07 -13.73 -18.80
CA THR A 287 17.07 -12.67 -19.81
C THR A 287 18.41 -12.60 -20.55
N HIS A 288 18.43 -12.01 -21.75
CA HIS A 288 19.67 -11.82 -22.53
C HIS A 288 20.77 -11.06 -21.78
N SER A 289 20.40 -10.15 -20.86
CA SER A 289 21.33 -9.36 -20.06
C SER A 289 22.01 -10.16 -18.94
N ARG A 290 21.47 -11.33 -18.58
CA ARG A 290 21.89 -12.10 -17.39
C ARG A 290 22.31 -13.53 -17.69
N ALA A 291 21.68 -14.16 -18.67
CA ALA A 291 22.02 -15.52 -19.08
C ALA A 291 23.47 -15.59 -19.59
N ALA A 292 24.11 -16.74 -19.44
CA ALA A 292 25.47 -16.91 -19.93
C ALA A 292 25.49 -16.91 -21.46
N TYR A 293 26.46 -16.22 -22.06
CA TYR A 293 26.55 -16.05 -23.50
C TYR A 293 27.59 -16.97 -24.14
N TRP A 294 27.23 -17.59 -25.28
CA TRP A 294 28.18 -18.28 -26.13
C TRP A 294 28.03 -17.86 -27.60
N ASP A 295 29.15 -17.50 -28.22
CA ASP A 295 29.28 -17.04 -29.62
C ASP A 295 29.52 -18.17 -30.64
N GLY A 296 29.43 -19.43 -30.23
CA GLY A 296 29.69 -20.58 -31.10
C GLY A 296 31.17 -20.77 -31.46
N ARG A 297 32.12 -20.28 -30.64
CA ARG A 297 33.56 -20.46 -30.82
C ARG A 297 34.19 -21.37 -29.77
N ASN A 298 35.32 -21.99 -30.09
CA ASN A 298 36.14 -22.76 -29.16
C ASN A 298 37.07 -21.85 -28.32
N GLU A 299 37.93 -22.45 -27.48
CA GLU A 299 38.91 -21.72 -26.66
C GLU A 299 39.94 -20.91 -27.46
N LEU A 300 40.23 -21.30 -28.70
CA LEU A 300 41.12 -20.58 -29.62
C LEU A 300 40.40 -19.43 -30.36
N GLY A 301 39.10 -19.23 -30.10
CA GLY A 301 38.28 -18.23 -30.78
C GLY A 301 37.82 -18.66 -32.19
N GLU A 302 38.02 -19.92 -32.56
CA GLU A 302 37.63 -20.45 -33.87
C GLU A 302 36.17 -20.89 -33.87
N PRO A 303 35.40 -20.64 -34.96
CA PRO A 303 34.01 -21.07 -35.04
C PRO A 303 33.91 -22.60 -35.07
N VAL A 304 33.01 -23.18 -34.27
CA VAL A 304 32.82 -24.65 -34.25
C VAL A 304 31.89 -25.13 -35.36
N ALA A 305 31.94 -26.41 -35.74
CA ALA A 305 31.08 -26.93 -36.81
C ALA A 305 29.59 -26.98 -36.42
N SER A 306 28.68 -26.99 -37.40
CA SER A 306 27.28 -27.35 -37.16
C SER A 306 27.18 -28.75 -36.57
N GLY A 307 26.30 -28.95 -35.59
CA GLY A 307 26.19 -30.22 -34.89
C GLY A 307 25.59 -30.11 -33.50
N VAL A 308 25.50 -31.26 -32.84
CA VAL A 308 25.05 -31.35 -31.45
C VAL A 308 26.23 -31.03 -30.53
N TYR A 309 25.96 -30.28 -29.47
CA TYR A 309 26.89 -30.01 -28.38
C TYR A 309 26.17 -30.20 -27.05
N PHE A 310 26.95 -30.35 -25.99
CA PHE A 310 26.44 -30.39 -24.63
C PHE A 310 27.02 -29.24 -23.83
N TYR A 311 26.27 -28.73 -22.87
CA TYR A 311 26.75 -27.74 -21.91
C TYR A 311 26.38 -28.20 -20.51
N THR A 312 27.34 -28.03 -19.59
CA THR A 312 27.20 -28.42 -18.19
C THR A 312 27.40 -27.19 -17.32
N LEU A 313 26.39 -26.87 -16.51
CA LEU A 313 26.51 -25.91 -15.43
C LEU A 313 27.13 -26.63 -14.24
N SER A 314 28.12 -26.01 -13.61
CA SER A 314 28.71 -26.47 -12.36
C SER A 314 28.77 -25.30 -11.37
N THR A 315 28.34 -25.57 -10.15
CA THR A 315 28.43 -24.64 -9.04
C THR A 315 29.36 -25.23 -7.99
N GLU A 316 30.35 -24.45 -7.54
CA GLU A 316 31.28 -24.86 -6.48
C GLU A 316 31.01 -24.07 -5.21
N SER A 317 30.71 -24.76 -4.11
CA SER A 317 30.55 -24.09 -2.81
C SER A 317 31.91 -23.64 -2.27
N THR A 318 32.09 -22.34 -2.00
CA THR A 318 33.28 -21.84 -1.31
C THR A 318 33.41 -22.49 0.08
N ARG A 319 34.65 -22.84 0.45
CA ARG A 319 35.04 -23.86 1.46
C ARG A 319 34.59 -23.67 2.93
N ASP A 320 33.73 -22.72 3.25
CA ASP A 320 33.35 -22.40 4.63
C ASP A 320 31.91 -22.80 5.02
N SER A 321 31.24 -23.67 4.25
CA SER A 321 29.92 -24.22 4.64
C SER A 321 29.83 -25.72 4.36
N VAL A 322 29.89 -26.50 5.44
CA VAL A 322 29.81 -27.98 5.46
C VAL A 322 28.35 -28.45 5.33
N THR A 323 27.60 -27.89 4.37
CA THR A 323 26.29 -28.42 3.99
C THR A 323 26.24 -28.42 2.46
N ALA A 324 26.36 -29.63 1.91
CA ALA A 324 26.36 -29.97 0.49
C ALA A 324 25.34 -29.17 -0.32
N ASP A 325 25.74 -28.60 -1.47
CA ASP A 325 24.90 -28.45 -2.67
C ASP A 325 25.78 -28.12 -3.90
N ASP A 326 26.84 -28.89 -4.15
CA ASP A 326 27.49 -28.80 -5.47
C ASP A 326 26.45 -29.24 -6.51
N PHE A 327 25.95 -28.29 -7.31
CA PHE A 327 25.01 -28.56 -8.38
C PHE A 327 25.74 -28.74 -9.70
N THR A 328 25.42 -29.83 -10.40
CA THR A 328 25.82 -30.04 -11.79
C THR A 328 24.62 -30.48 -12.61
N ALA A 329 24.45 -29.88 -13.79
CA ALA A 329 23.41 -30.27 -14.72
C ALA A 329 23.93 -30.11 -16.14
N THR A 330 23.57 -31.06 -17.02
CA THR A 330 23.98 -31.08 -18.42
C THR A 330 22.77 -31.05 -19.33
N ARG A 331 22.85 -30.26 -20.40
CA ARG A 331 21.83 -30.18 -21.44
C ARG A 331 22.46 -30.21 -22.83
N LYS A 332 21.64 -30.53 -23.83
CA LYS A 332 22.03 -30.53 -25.25
C LYS A 332 21.67 -29.21 -25.92
N MET A 333 22.46 -28.82 -26.91
CA MET A 333 22.19 -27.72 -27.84
C MET A 333 22.56 -28.12 -29.28
N LEU A 334 21.98 -27.43 -30.25
CA LEU A 334 22.19 -27.68 -31.67
C LEU A 334 22.66 -26.40 -32.38
N ILE A 335 23.80 -26.48 -33.06
CA ILE A 335 24.29 -25.43 -33.95
C ILE A 335 23.86 -25.75 -35.38
N GLN A 336 23.27 -24.78 -36.06
CA GLN A 336 22.89 -24.87 -37.46
C GLN A 336 23.35 -23.63 -38.24
N LYS A 337 24.57 -23.70 -38.80
CA LYS A 337 25.16 -22.65 -39.63
C LYS A 337 24.57 -22.58 -41.05
#